data_AF-A0A8B3N964-F1
#
_entry.id   AF-A0A8B3N964-F1
#
_cell.length_a   1.000
_cell.length_b   1.000
_cell.length_c   1.000
_cell.angle_alpha   90.00
_cell.angle_beta   90.00
_cell.angle_gamma   90.00
#
_symmetry.space_group_name_H-M   'P 1'
#
loop_
_entity.id
_entity.type
_entity.pdbx_description
1 polymer ?
#
loop_
_entity_poly.entity_id
_entity_poly.type
_entity_poly.pdbx_seq_one_letter_code
_entity_poly.pdbx_strand_id
1 'polypeptide(L)'
;LPKEYFLQLTAEAFVAEVVRGKFHEEWKRLRPDNHCLDAQVYAMAMAEMLGLSTNRADDWAALRERLRPASEPDLLHGLRHAPRQEPTDPTEPTTDEASQARREKWKRRA
;
A
#
# COMPACT_ATOMS: atom_id res chain seq x y z
N LEU A 1 -17.12 1.99 -0.67
CA LEU A 1 -16.25 3.07 -0.14
C LEU A 1 -16.50 3.22 1.35
N PRO A 2 -15.48 3.56 2.16
CA PRO A 2 -15.67 3.87 3.58
C PRO A 2 -16.65 5.05 3.74
N LYS A 3 -17.50 4.99 4.76
CA LYS A 3 -18.51 6.04 5.03
C LYS A 3 -17.88 7.42 5.17
N GLU A 4 -16.75 7.52 5.87
CA GLU A 4 -16.08 8.79 6.14
C GLU A 4 -15.56 9.47 4.87
N TYR A 5 -15.04 8.69 3.91
CA TYR A 5 -14.59 9.21 2.62
C TYR A 5 -15.72 9.94 1.87
N PHE A 6 -16.91 9.34 1.83
CA PHE A 6 -18.07 9.97 1.20
C PHE A 6 -18.49 11.25 1.93
N LEU A 7 -18.51 11.23 3.26
CA LEU A 7 -18.89 12.40 4.05
C LEU A 7 -17.90 13.56 3.91
N GLN A 8 -16.62 13.29 3.72
CA GLN A 8 -15.62 14.33 3.47
C GLN A 8 -15.66 14.86 2.03
N LEU A 9 -15.99 14.01 1.05
CA LEU A 9 -16.24 14.47 -0.32
C LEU A 9 -17.43 15.43 -0.42
N THR A 10 -18.46 15.24 0.41
CA THR A 10 -19.64 16.12 0.47
C THR A 10 -19.57 17.10 1.66
N ALA A 11 -18.36 17.48 2.10
CA ALA A 11 -18.18 18.35 3.25
C ALA A 11 -18.62 19.80 3.00
N GLU A 12 -18.78 20.20 1.74
CA GLU A 12 -19.30 21.50 1.32
C GLU A 12 -20.50 21.32 0.39
N ALA A 13 -21.42 22.26 0.42
CA ALA A 13 -22.56 22.29 -0.48
C ALA A 13 -22.84 23.71 -0.97
N PHE A 14 -23.25 23.81 -2.23
CA PHE A 14 -23.77 25.03 -2.80
C PHE A 14 -25.21 25.23 -2.34
N VAL A 15 -25.46 26.33 -1.63
CA VAL A 15 -26.77 26.65 -1.04
C VAL A 15 -27.26 27.97 -1.63
N ALA A 16 -28.48 27.96 -2.16
CA ALA A 16 -29.18 29.15 -2.61
C ALA A 16 -30.32 29.48 -1.63
N GLU A 17 -30.19 30.58 -0.90
CA GLU A 17 -31.18 31.04 0.08
C GLU A 17 -31.83 32.35 -0.37
N VAL A 18 -33.15 32.49 -0.14
CA VAL A 18 -33.86 33.74 -0.45
C VAL A 18 -33.72 34.69 0.73
N VAL A 19 -32.92 35.74 0.57
CA VAL A 19 -32.73 36.79 1.56
C VAL A 19 -33.36 38.08 1.02
N ARG A 20 -34.41 38.58 1.70
CA ARG A 20 -35.14 39.80 1.32
C ARG A 20 -35.64 39.78 -0.14
N GLY A 21 -36.16 38.64 -0.58
CA GLY A 21 -36.72 38.45 -1.92
C GLY A 21 -35.70 38.31 -3.05
N LYS A 22 -34.41 38.21 -2.74
CA LYS A 22 -33.34 37.91 -3.71
C LYS A 22 -32.68 36.59 -3.37
N PHE A 23 -32.29 35.81 -4.39
CA PHE A 23 -31.46 34.63 -4.20
C PHE A 23 -30.04 35.06 -3.83
N HIS A 24 -29.53 34.45 -2.77
CA HIS A 24 -28.15 34.56 -2.32
C HIS A 24 -27.53 33.18 -2.42
N GLU A 25 -26.49 33.07 -3.23
CA GLU A 25 -25.78 31.83 -3.51
C GLU A 25 -24.47 31.81 -2.72
N GLU A 26 -24.25 30.75 -1.94
CA GLU A 26 -23.06 30.60 -1.10
C GLU A 26 -22.63 29.13 -1.04
N TRP A 27 -21.32 28.91 -1.02
CA TRP A 27 -20.74 27.61 -0.66
C TRP A 27 -20.64 27.52 0.86
N LYS A 28 -21.48 26.66 1.46
CA LYS A 28 -21.49 26.44 2.91
C LYS A 28 -20.72 25.18 3.26
N ARG A 29 -19.82 25.31 4.25
CA ARG A 29 -19.11 24.17 4.83
C ARG A 29 -20.00 23.45 5.84
N LEU A 30 -20.33 22.20 5.55
CA LEU A 30 -21.21 21.33 6.34
C LEU A 30 -20.46 20.57 7.44
N ARG A 31 -19.15 20.32 7.27
CA ARG A 31 -18.31 19.55 8.20
C ARG A 31 -16.98 20.25 8.47
N PRO A 32 -16.32 19.99 9.62
CA PRO A 32 -15.01 20.57 9.90
C PRO A 32 -13.91 20.06 8.95
N ASP A 33 -13.95 18.76 8.62
CA ASP A 33 -12.93 18.11 7.81
C ASP A 33 -13.42 17.94 6.37
N ASN A 34 -12.72 18.57 5.42
CA ASN A 34 -13.01 18.57 3.97
C ASN A 34 -11.82 18.04 3.13
N HIS A 35 -10.85 17.38 3.77
CA HIS A 35 -9.57 17.02 3.13
C HIS A 35 -9.73 16.20 1.83
N CYS A 36 -10.69 15.28 1.78
CA CYS A 36 -10.96 14.50 0.56
C CYS A 36 -11.49 15.38 -0.58
N LEU A 37 -12.40 16.32 -0.29
CA LEU A 37 -12.93 17.24 -1.29
C LEU A 37 -11.82 18.15 -1.81
N ASP A 38 -11.04 18.76 -0.93
CA ASP A 38 -9.93 19.64 -1.30
C ASP A 38 -8.91 18.90 -2.19
N ALA A 39 -8.50 17.70 -1.79
CA ALA A 39 -7.59 16.87 -2.57
C ALA A 39 -8.14 16.56 -3.97
N GLN A 40 -9.44 16.27 -4.08
CA GLN A 40 -10.06 16.00 -5.38
C GLN A 40 -10.12 17.26 -6.25
N VAL A 41 -10.50 18.41 -5.69
CA VAL A 41 -10.56 19.68 -6.43
C VAL A 41 -9.17 20.07 -6.93
N TYR A 42 -8.13 19.95 -6.10
CA TYR A 42 -6.76 20.20 -6.53
C TYR A 42 -6.29 19.21 -7.61
N ALA A 43 -6.59 17.92 -7.45
CA ALA A 43 -6.23 16.93 -8.46
C ALA A 43 -6.90 17.22 -9.81
N MET A 44 -8.17 17.62 -9.80
CA MET A 44 -8.89 18.02 -11.01
C MET A 44 -8.32 19.29 -11.63
N ALA A 45 -8.05 20.33 -10.83
CA ALA A 45 -7.44 21.56 -11.31
C ALA A 45 -6.07 21.32 -11.96
N MET A 46 -5.24 20.46 -11.33
CA MET A 46 -3.96 20.05 -11.89
C MET A 46 -4.12 19.23 -13.17
N ALA A 47 -5.12 18.35 -13.23
CA ALA A 47 -5.40 17.58 -14.43
C ALA A 47 -5.78 18.49 -15.61
N GLU A 48 -6.62 19.49 -15.40
CA GLU A 48 -6.96 20.48 -16.43
C GLU A 48 -5.74 21.32 -16.83
N MET A 49 -4.96 21.80 -15.85
CA MET A 49 -3.75 22.59 -16.11
C MET A 49 -2.71 21.81 -16.94
N LEU A 50 -2.60 20.50 -16.72
CA LEU A 50 -1.72 19.60 -17.47
C LEU A 50 -2.35 19.08 -18.78
N GLY A 51 -3.60 19.42 -19.07
CA GLY A 51 -4.34 18.92 -20.23
C GLY A 51 -4.65 17.43 -20.18
N LEU A 52 -4.63 16.80 -18.99
CA LEU A 52 -4.89 15.38 -18.83
C LEU A 52 -6.35 15.01 -19.13
N SER A 53 -7.27 15.96 -19.00
CA SER A 53 -8.70 15.79 -19.30
C SER A 53 -8.99 15.57 -20.79
N THR A 54 -8.10 16.00 -21.69
CA THR A 54 -8.25 15.87 -23.14
C THR A 54 -7.47 14.70 -23.74
N ASN A 55 -6.66 14.01 -22.93
CA ASN A 55 -5.86 12.87 -23.37
C ASN A 55 -6.74 11.72 -23.88
N ARG A 56 -6.41 11.23 -25.07
CA ARG A 56 -6.98 10.01 -25.64
C ARG A 56 -6.19 8.79 -25.16
N ALA A 57 -6.70 7.60 -25.48
CA ALA A 57 -6.06 6.34 -25.10
C ALA A 57 -4.58 6.26 -25.55
N ASP A 58 -4.27 6.76 -26.73
CA ASP A 58 -2.91 6.79 -27.29
C ASP A 58 -2.00 7.75 -26.53
N ASP A 59 -2.50 8.93 -26.14
CA ASP A 59 -1.76 9.91 -25.35
C ASP A 59 -1.39 9.34 -23.97
N TRP A 60 -2.34 8.61 -23.35
CA TRP A 60 -2.08 7.90 -22.10
C TRP A 60 -1.06 6.78 -22.25
N ALA A 61 -1.08 6.05 -23.37
CA ALA A 61 -0.08 5.01 -23.65
C ALA A 61 1.32 5.62 -23.82
N ALA A 62 1.44 6.70 -24.60
CA ALA A 62 2.68 7.43 -24.78
C ALA A 62 3.20 8.00 -23.44
N LEU A 63 2.32 8.56 -22.62
CA LEU A 63 2.66 9.08 -21.30
C LEU A 63 3.19 7.97 -20.37
N ARG A 64 2.55 6.80 -20.37
CA ARG A 64 2.99 5.65 -19.57
C ARG A 64 4.36 5.13 -19.98
N GLU A 65 4.62 5.00 -21.29
CA GLU A 65 5.95 4.59 -21.76
C GLU A 65 7.02 5.63 -21.43
N ARG A 66 6.70 6.93 -21.53
CA ARG A 66 7.62 8.02 -21.17
C ARG A 66 7.95 8.06 -19.68
N LEU A 67 6.96 7.81 -18.83
CA LEU A 67 7.10 7.81 -17.37
C LEU A 67 7.43 6.43 -16.79
N ARG A 68 7.75 5.46 -17.66
CA ARG A 68 8.10 4.12 -17.23
C ARG A 68 9.30 4.21 -16.29
N PRO A 69 9.17 3.76 -15.02
CA PRO A 69 10.31 3.76 -14.13
C PRO A 69 11.40 2.88 -14.76
N ALA A 70 12.65 3.35 -14.70
CA ALA A 70 13.77 2.45 -14.90
C ALA A 70 13.58 1.29 -13.92
N SER A 71 13.72 0.04 -14.37
CA SER A 71 13.50 -1.13 -13.52
C SER A 71 14.22 -0.92 -12.20
N GLU A 72 13.46 -0.75 -11.11
CA GLU A 72 14.07 -0.69 -9.80
C GLU A 72 14.88 -1.98 -9.63
N PRO A 73 16.11 -1.90 -9.10
CA PRO A 73 16.81 -3.12 -8.72
C PRO A 73 15.90 -3.84 -7.71
N ASP A 74 15.45 -5.05 -8.06
CA ASP A 74 14.68 -5.89 -7.14
C ASP A 74 15.56 -6.19 -5.92
N LEU A 75 15.39 -5.39 -4.86
CA LEU A 75 16.17 -5.49 -3.63
C LEU A 75 15.97 -6.84 -2.93
N LEU A 76 14.91 -7.57 -3.29
CA LEU A 76 14.58 -8.89 -2.76
C LEU A 76 15.00 -10.01 -3.71
N HIS A 77 15.61 -9.72 -4.86
CA HIS A 77 16.04 -10.72 -5.83
C HIS A 77 16.95 -11.79 -5.20
N GLY A 78 17.93 -11.34 -4.40
CA GLY A 78 18.84 -12.25 -3.68
C GLY A 78 18.19 -13.06 -2.57
N LEU A 79 17.10 -12.56 -1.96
CA LEU A 79 16.32 -13.29 -0.94
C LEU A 79 15.43 -14.37 -1.56
N ARG A 80 14.90 -14.11 -2.76
CA ARG A 80 14.05 -15.05 -3.51
C ARG A 80 14.85 -16.19 -4.14
N HIS A 81 16.11 -15.93 -4.48
CA HIS A 81 17.02 -16.90 -5.11
C HIS A 81 18.12 -17.42 -4.18
N ALA A 82 18.01 -17.19 -2.87
CA ALA A 82 18.91 -17.84 -1.92
C ALA A 82 18.83 -19.36 -2.13
N PRO A 83 19.95 -20.04 -2.45
CA PRO A 83 19.93 -21.48 -2.61
C PRO A 83 19.41 -22.07 -1.30
N ARG A 84 18.38 -22.91 -1.39
CA ARG A 84 17.93 -23.73 -0.27
C ARG A 84 19.15 -24.51 0.19
N GLN A 85 19.70 -24.13 1.35
CA GLN A 85 20.69 -24.96 2.03
C GLN A 85 20.01 -26.32 2.22
N GLU A 86 20.44 -27.31 1.45
CA GLU A 86 20.15 -28.69 1.79
C GLU A 86 20.65 -28.88 3.21
N PRO A 87 19.80 -29.35 4.15
CA PRO A 87 20.29 -29.67 5.47
C PRO A 87 21.42 -30.69 5.27
N THR A 88 22.64 -30.27 5.61
CA THR A 88 23.71 -31.21 5.88
C THR A 88 23.22 -32.02 7.07
N ASP A 89 22.71 -33.23 6.81
CA ASP A 89 22.41 -34.19 7.85
C ASP A 89 23.65 -34.30 8.74
N PRO A 90 23.57 -33.90 10.03
CA PRO A 90 24.64 -34.26 10.94
C PRO A 90 24.60 -35.78 11.06
N THR A 91 25.70 -36.45 10.70
CA THR A 91 25.92 -37.87 10.95
C THR A 91 25.48 -38.20 12.37
N GLU A 92 24.31 -38.83 12.51
CA GLU A 92 23.83 -39.29 13.80
C GLU A 92 24.83 -40.34 14.31
N PRO A 93 25.44 -40.17 15.50
CA PRO A 93 26.10 -41.30 16.13
C PRO A 93 25.02 -42.34 16.40
N THR A 94 25.21 -43.56 15.89
CA THR A 94 24.26 -44.66 16.04
C THR A 94 23.75 -44.75 17.48
N THR A 95 22.42 -44.83 17.60
CA THR A 95 21.65 -44.78 18.85
C THR A 95 22.11 -45.83 19.88
N ASP A 96 22.80 -46.88 19.44
CA ASP A 96 23.44 -47.88 20.27
C ASP A 96 24.65 -47.36 21.07
N GLU A 97 25.53 -46.56 20.47
CA GLU A 97 26.72 -46.05 21.17
C GLU A 97 26.31 -45.07 22.29
N ALA A 98 25.33 -44.21 22.03
CA ALA A 98 24.77 -43.30 23.02
C ALA A 98 24.06 -44.05 24.17
N SER A 99 23.42 -45.19 23.88
CA SER A 99 22.72 -46.01 24.87
C SER A 99 23.68 -46.84 25.73
N GLN A 100 24.76 -47.36 25.14
CA GLN A 100 25.82 -48.04 25.87
C GLN A 100 26.58 -47.09 26.80
N ALA A 101 26.93 -45.88 26.31
CA ALA A 101 27.60 -44.86 27.12
C ALA A 101 26.77 -44.45 28.34
N ARG A 102 25.43 -44.42 28.21
CA ARG A 102 24.54 -44.17 29.35
C ARG A 102 24.56 -45.32 30.36
N ARG A 103 24.42 -46.58 29.93
CA ARG A 103 24.44 -47.76 30.84
C ARG A 103 25.77 -47.89 31.58
N GLU A 104 26.88 -47.66 30.91
CA GLU A 104 28.23 -47.60 31.49
C GLU A 104 28.32 -46.59 32.64
N LYS A 105 27.78 -45.38 32.42
CA LYS A 105 27.78 -44.31 33.42
C LYS A 105 27.00 -44.65 34.69
N TRP A 106 25.91 -45.41 34.58
CA TRP A 106 25.11 -45.84 35.74
C TRP A 106 25.75 -46.99 36.52
N LYS A 107 26.46 -47.90 35.84
CA LYS A 107 27.20 -48.99 36.50
C LYS A 107 28.37 -48.49 37.35
N ARG A 108 29.04 -47.41 36.94
CA ARG A 108 30.16 -46.81 37.69
C ARG A 108 29.72 -46.04 38.94
N ARG A 109 28.41 -45.95 39.22
CA ARG A 109 27.83 -45.21 40.35
C ARG A 109 27.29 -46.12 41.47
N ALA A 110 27.38 -47.44 41.32
CA ALA A 110 27.10 -48.44 42.36
C ALA A 110 28.41 -49.05 42.87
#